data_AF-A0A444WBJ7-F1
#
_entry.id   AF-A0A444WBJ7-F1
#
_cell.length_a   1.000
_cell.length_b   1.000
_cell.length_c   1.000
_cell.angle_alpha   90.00
_cell.angle_beta   90.00
_cell.angle_gamma   90.00
#
_symmetry.space_group_name_H-M   'P 1'
#
loop_
_entity.id
_entity.type
_entity.pdbx_description
1 polymer ?
#
loop_
_entity_poly.entity_id
_entity_poly.type
_entity_poly.pdbx_seq_one_letter_code
_entity_poly.pdbx_strand_id
1 'polypeptide(L)'
;MTAQNKTEEPVMGMWSAYSKLTPQDKEVFEEALEGFIGINYRPLTVATQAIDGTNYHFKCMACLPPNAIMWEAIIKIYKPLKGKPQIKGITKL
;
A
#
# COMPACT_ATOMS: atom_id res chain seq x y z
N MET A 1 -12.36 -11.32 -31.97
CA MET A 1 -11.90 -10.05 -31.36
C MET A 1 -11.11 -10.44 -30.12
N THR A 2 -9.79 -10.57 -30.25
CA THR A 2 -8.91 -11.01 -29.15
C THR A 2 -8.65 -9.84 -28.22
N ALA A 3 -9.26 -9.85 -27.04
CA ALA A 3 -8.87 -8.97 -25.95
C ALA A 3 -7.49 -9.44 -25.46
N GLN A 4 -6.44 -8.73 -25.88
CA GLN A 4 -5.12 -8.86 -25.30
C GLN A 4 -5.20 -8.25 -23.89
N ASN A 5 -5.26 -9.10 -22.86
CA ASN A 5 -4.96 -8.68 -21.50
C ASN A 5 -3.49 -8.25 -21.46
N LYS A 6 -3.27 -6.95 -21.63
CA LYS A 6 -1.96 -6.32 -21.48
C LYS A 6 -1.61 -6.35 -19.99
N THR A 7 -0.87 -7.36 -19.58
CA THR A 7 -0.11 -7.29 -18.32
C THR A 7 0.93 -6.19 -18.54
N GLU A 8 0.62 -4.99 -18.06
CA GLU A 8 1.58 -3.88 -18.11
C GLU A 8 2.72 -4.22 -17.16
N GLU A 9 3.87 -4.58 -17.73
CA GLU A 9 5.08 -4.81 -16.94
C GLU A 9 5.42 -3.53 -16.17
N PRO A 10 5.76 -3.63 -14.88
CA PRO A 10 6.07 -2.46 -14.07
C PRO A 10 7.27 -1.73 -14.64
N VAL A 11 7.05 -0.52 -15.16
CA VAL A 11 8.12 0.35 -15.63
C VAL A 11 8.88 0.89 -14.43
N MET A 12 10.19 0.61 -14.37
CA MET A 12 11.04 1.05 -13.28
C MET A 12 10.96 2.58 -13.10
N GLY A 13 10.77 3.01 -11.85
CA GLY A 13 10.64 4.41 -11.47
C GLY A 13 9.27 5.04 -11.73
N MET A 14 8.35 4.38 -12.43
CA MET A 14 6.99 4.88 -12.62
C MET A 14 6.02 4.32 -11.58
N TRP A 15 5.07 5.16 -11.16
CA TRP A 15 3.95 4.71 -10.34
C TRP A 15 2.92 3.98 -11.19
N SER A 16 2.42 2.86 -10.70
CA SER A 16 1.23 2.21 -11.24
C SER A 16 -0.03 3.04 -10.97
N ALA A 17 -1.09 2.78 -11.73
CA ALA A 17 -2.42 3.19 -11.31
C ALA A 17 -2.81 2.49 -10.00
N TYR A 18 -3.75 3.10 -9.26
CA TYR A 18 -4.34 2.42 -8.11
C TYR A 18 -5.14 1.20 -8.55
N SER A 19 -4.88 0.06 -7.94
CA SER A 19 -5.55 -1.20 -8.21
C SER A 19 -5.93 -1.92 -6.90
N LYS A 20 -6.66 -3.04 -7.01
CA LYS A 20 -6.96 -3.89 -5.85
C LYS A 20 -5.68 -4.56 -5.34
N LEU A 21 -5.60 -4.76 -4.02
CA LEU A 21 -4.48 -5.43 -3.40
C LEU A 21 -4.39 -6.90 -3.83
N THR A 22 -3.19 -7.33 -4.20
CA THR A 22 -2.79 -8.73 -4.28
C THR A 22 -2.53 -9.29 -2.88
N PRO A 23 -2.45 -10.63 -2.71
CA PRO A 23 -2.02 -11.23 -1.43
C PRO A 23 -0.66 -10.71 -0.95
N GLN A 24 0.29 -10.53 -1.87
CA GLN A 24 1.63 -10.01 -1.58
C GLN A 24 1.59 -8.57 -1.07
N ASP A 25 0.72 -7.73 -1.63
CA ASP A 25 0.55 -6.35 -1.15
C ASP A 25 0.01 -6.31 0.27
N LYS A 26 -0.88 -7.26 0.62
CA LYS A 26 -1.42 -7.38 1.99
C LYS A 26 -0.34 -7.82 2.96
N GLU A 27 0.48 -8.80 2.60
CA GLU A 27 1.60 -9.25 3.44
C GLU A 27 2.58 -8.10 3.72
N VAL A 28 2.95 -7.32 2.69
CA VAL A 28 3.81 -6.14 2.87
C VAL A 28 3.17 -5.11 3.78
N PHE A 29 1.86 -4.88 3.64
CA PHE A 29 1.11 -3.97 4.49
C PHE A 29 1.10 -4.43 5.96
N GLU A 30 0.73 -5.69 6.20
CA GLU A 30 0.65 -6.27 7.54
C GLU A 30 2.02 -6.32 8.23
N GLU A 31 3.07 -6.74 7.52
CA GLU A 31 4.45 -6.76 8.02
C GLU A 31 4.93 -5.33 8.36
N ALA A 32 4.54 -4.32 7.58
CA ALA A 32 4.94 -2.93 7.83
C ALA A 32 4.19 -2.28 9.00
N LEU A 33 2.95 -2.69 9.25
CA LEU A 33 2.13 -2.22 10.37
C LEU A 33 2.23 -3.11 11.61
N GLU A 34 3.08 -4.14 11.60
CA GLU A 34 3.34 -4.99 12.76
C GLU A 34 3.79 -4.12 13.95
N GLY A 35 3.02 -4.14 15.04
CA GLY A 35 3.27 -3.33 16.24
C GLY A 35 2.74 -1.89 16.19
N PHE A 36 2.07 -1.47 15.11
CA PHE A 36 1.42 -0.15 15.04
C PHE A 36 0.10 -0.17 15.85
N ILE A 37 -0.06 0.77 16.78
CA ILE A 37 -1.19 0.84 17.71
C ILE A 37 -1.95 2.17 17.64
N GLY A 38 -3.20 2.17 18.09
CA GLY A 38 -4.04 3.37 18.24
C GLY A 38 -4.98 3.65 17.08
N ILE A 39 -4.55 3.46 15.83
CA ILE A 39 -5.39 3.66 14.64
C ILE A 39 -5.45 2.35 13.84
N ASN A 40 -6.67 1.92 13.52
CA ASN A 40 -6.89 0.77 12.66
C ASN A 40 -6.91 1.22 11.20
N TYR A 41 -5.97 0.73 10.40
CA TYR A 41 -5.93 1.01 8.97
C TYR A 41 -6.35 -0.21 8.16
N ARG A 42 -7.36 -0.04 7.30
CA ARG A 42 -7.80 -1.05 6.34
C ARG A 42 -7.43 -0.63 4.92
N PRO A 43 -6.50 -1.30 4.23
CA PRO A 43 -6.14 -0.93 2.87
C PRO A 43 -7.26 -1.30 1.89
N LEU A 44 -7.54 -0.39 0.96
CA LEU A 44 -8.61 -0.50 -0.05
C LEU A 44 -8.03 -0.70 -1.45
N THR A 45 -7.08 0.15 -1.82
CA THR A 45 -6.35 0.10 -3.10
C THR A 45 -4.89 0.43 -2.89
N VAL A 46 -4.05 0.03 -3.83
CA VAL A 46 -2.60 0.22 -3.78
C VAL A 46 -2.09 0.74 -5.13
N ALA A 47 -1.12 1.65 -5.07
CA ALA A 47 -0.26 1.99 -6.20
C ALA A 47 1.17 1.63 -5.82
N THR A 48 1.95 1.10 -6.77
CA THR A 48 3.32 0.67 -6.54
C THR A 48 4.28 1.35 -7.50
N GLN A 49 5.54 1.45 -7.11
CA GLN A 49 6.63 1.95 -7.95
C GLN A 49 7.85 1.06 -7.73
N ALA A 50 8.29 0.39 -8.79
CA ALA A 50 9.48 -0.45 -8.75
C ALA A 50 10.74 0.43 -8.84
N ILE A 51 11.66 0.26 -7.90
CA ILE A 51 12.98 0.93 -7.84
C ILE A 51 14.04 -0.11 -7.44
N ASP A 52 15.04 0.24 -6.64
CA ASP A 52 15.86 -0.74 -5.90
C ASP A 52 15.06 -1.29 -4.70
N GLY A 53 14.01 -2.05 -4.99
CA GLY A 53 12.92 -2.40 -4.08
C GLY A 53 11.59 -1.88 -4.61
N THR A 54 10.61 -1.71 -3.73
CA THR A 54 9.26 -1.26 -4.13
C THR A 54 8.72 -0.24 -3.16
N ASN A 55 8.32 0.92 -3.69
CA ASN A 55 7.49 1.88 -2.96
C ASN A 55 6.01 1.50 -3.13
N TYR A 56 5.24 1.64 -2.05
CA TYR A 56 3.81 1.39 -2.00
C TYR A 56 3.08 2.63 -1.48
N HIS A 57 1.97 2.97 -2.12
CA HIS A 57 0.97 3.89 -1.61
C HIS A 57 -0.33 3.14 -1.40
N PHE A 58 -0.66 2.83 -0.15
CA PHE A 58 -1.92 2.22 0.22
C PHE A 58 -2.94 3.31 0.55
N LYS A 59 -4.05 3.36 -0.20
CA LYS A 59 -5.23 4.11 0.21
C LYS A 59 -5.99 3.27 1.23
N CYS A 60 -6.15 3.80 2.42
CA CYS A 60 -6.71 3.10 3.57
C CYS A 60 -7.93 3.84 4.09
N MET A 61 -8.89 3.08 4.61
CA MET A 61 -9.85 3.59 5.59
C MET A 61 -9.20 3.49 6.97
N ALA A 62 -8.99 4.62 7.63
CA ALA A 62 -8.50 4.71 8.99
C ALA A 62 -9.67 4.83 9.97
N CYS A 63 -9.56 4.21 11.14
CA CYS A 63 -10.56 4.28 12.20
C CYS A 63 -9.86 4.45 13.56
N LEU A 64 -10.33 5.37 14.39
CA LEU A 64 -9.89 5.55 15.78
C LEU A 64 -10.86 4.84 16.74
N PRO A 65 -10.51 3.68 17.32
CA PRO A 65 -11.35 3.00 18.32
C PRO A 65 -11.30 3.73 19.67
N PRO A 66 -12.38 3.72 20.48
CA PRO A 66 -13.71 3.19 20.20
C PRO A 66 -14.63 4.19 19.46
N ASN A 67 -14.20 5.43 19.25
CA ASN A 67 -15.07 6.55 18.88
C ASN A 67 -15.52 6.58 17.40
N ALA A 68 -15.33 5.49 16.64
CA ALA A 68 -15.75 5.31 15.25
C ALA A 68 -15.46 6.50 14.31
N ILE A 69 -14.48 7.35 14.63
CA ILE A 69 -14.04 8.43 13.74
C ILE A 69 -13.29 7.76 12.60
N MET A 70 -13.84 7.87 11.40
CA MET A 70 -13.27 7.31 10.19
C MET A 70 -12.77 8.42 9.25
N TRP A 71 -11.66 8.18 8.59
CA TRP A 71 -11.14 9.06 7.55
C TRP A 71 -10.33 8.28 6.52
N GLU A 72 -10.14 8.85 5.34
CA GLU A 72 -9.23 8.27 4.36
C GLU A 72 -7.79 8.66 4.66
N ALA A 73 -6.85 7.73 4.50
CA ALA A 73 -5.44 8.00 4.67
C ALA A 73 -4.62 7.30 3.59
N ILE A 74 -3.48 7.89 3.23
CA ILE A 74 -2.46 7.24 2.41
C ILE A 74 -1.33 6.80 3.32
N ILE A 75 -1.04 5.51 3.34
CA ILE A 75 0.15 4.95 4.00
C ILE A 75 1.21 4.70 2.94
N LYS A 76 2.37 5.31 3.13
CA LYS A 76 3.54 5.13 2.27
C LYS A 76 4.45 4.11 2.90
N ILE A 77 4.73 3.03 2.19
CA ILE A 77 5.62 1.95 2.63
C ILE A 77 6.72 1.76 1.60
N TYR A 78 7.93 1.48 2.06
CA TYR A 78 9.03 1.03 1.20
C TYR A 78 9.44 -0.38 1.63
N LYS A 79 9.41 -1.34 0.68
CA LYS A 79 9.95 -2.69 0.84
C LYS A 79 11.30 -2.77 0.11
N PRO A 80 12.43 -2.91 0.83
CA PRO A 80 13.72 -3.14 0.20
C PRO A 80 13.78 -4.53 -0.43
N LEU A 81 14.72 -4.75 -1.37
CA LEU A 81 14.96 -6.07 -1.97
C LEU A 81 15.28 -7.16 -0.93
N LYS A 82 15.93 -6.75 0.17
CA LYS A 82 16.24 -7.60 1.32
C LYS A 82 15.88 -6.86 2.60
N GLY A 83 15.09 -7.48 3.46
CA GLY A 83 14.68 -6.94 4.75
C GLY A 83 13.17 -6.70 4.87
N LYS A 84 12.79 -6.07 5.98
CA LYS A 84 11.39 -5.78 6.32
C LYS A 84 10.90 -4.49 5.66
N PRO A 85 9.61 -4.39 5.27
CA PRO A 85 9.02 -3.16 4.81
C PRO A 85 8.94 -2.13 5.93
N GLN A 86 9.02 -0.86 5.57
CA GLN A 86 9.05 0.23 6.52
C GLN A 86 8.04 1.30 6.13
N ILE A 87 7.24 1.76 7.10
CA ILE A 87 6.40 2.94 6.93
C ILE A 87 7.31 4.16 6.73
N LYS A 88 7.13 4.86 5.62
CA LYS A 88 7.84 6.10 5.29
C LYS A 88 7.00 7.34 5.54
N GLY A 89 5.68 7.20 5.65
CA GLY A 89 4.81 8.30 6.02
C GLY A 89 3.34 7.92 5.99
N ILE A 90 2.53 8.70 6.71
CA ILE A 90 1.09 8.58 6.73
C ILE A 90 0.51 9.96 6.44
N THR A 91 -0.41 10.05 5.48
CA THR A 91 -1.08 11.29 5.11
C THR A 91 -2.58 11.10 5.31
N LYS A 92 -3.16 11.85 6.24
CA LYS A 92 -4.61 11.96 6.36
C LYS A 92 -5.15 12.78 5.18
N LEU A 93 -6.22 12.31 4.56
CA LEU A 93 -6.96 13.00 3.50
C LEU A 93 -8.15 13.77 4.08
#